data_AF-Q6P442-F1
#
_entry.id   AF-Q6P442-F1
#
_cell.length_a   1.000
_cell.length_b   1.000
_cell.length_c   1.000
_cell.angle_alpha   90.00
_cell.angle_beta   90.00
_cell.angle_gamma   90.00
#
_symmetry.space_group_name_H-M   'P 1'
#
loop_
_entity.id
_entity.type
_entity.pdbx_description
1 polymer ?
#
loop_
_entity_poly.entity_id
_entity_poly.type
_entity_poly.pdbx_seq_one_letter_code
_entity_poly.pdbx_strand_id
1 'polypeptide(L)'
;CGVAPKVEMAQRSEENVLALKSVEFTWPEFLGSNEVNVEDFWATMETEVIEQVAFPASIPITKFDASVIAPFFPPLMRGAVVVNTEKDKNLDVQPVPGSGSALVRLLQEGTCKLDEIGSYSEEKLQHLLRQCGIPFGAEDSKDQLCFSLLALYESVQNGARAIRPPRHFTGGKIYKVCPHQVVCGSKYLVRGESARDHVDLLASSRHWPPVYVVDMATSVALCADLCYPELTNQMWGRNQGCFSSPTEPPVSVSCPELLDQHYTVDMTETEHSIQHPVTKTATRRIVHAGLQPNPGDPSAGHHSLALCPELAPYATILASIVDSKPNGVRQRPIAFDNATHYYLYNRLMDFLTSREIVNRQIHDIVQSCQPGEVVIRDTLYRLGVAQIKTETEEEGEEEEVAAVAE
;
A
#
# COMPACT_ATOMS: atom_id res chain seq x y z
N CYS A 1 9.70 -11.57 -7.69
CA CYS A 1 8.61 -10.56 -7.66
C CYS A 1 8.79 -9.47 -8.68
N GLY A 2 10.00 -8.94 -8.89
CA GLY A 2 10.20 -7.85 -9.86
C GLY A 2 9.55 -6.54 -9.39
N VAL A 3 9.20 -5.67 -10.33
CA VAL A 3 8.62 -4.34 -10.08
C VAL A 3 7.09 -4.35 -9.91
N ALA A 4 6.44 -5.51 -10.06
CA ALA A 4 5.00 -5.66 -9.92
C ALA A 4 4.65 -6.96 -9.14
N PRO A 5 4.87 -6.99 -7.80
CA PRO A 5 4.55 -8.15 -6.98
C PRO A 5 3.04 -8.43 -6.97
N LYS A 6 2.65 -9.70 -7.09
CA LYS A 6 1.25 -10.14 -6.99
C LYS A 6 0.66 -9.94 -5.58
N VAL A 7 1.52 -10.11 -4.58
CA VAL A 7 1.19 -9.96 -3.17
C VAL A 7 2.15 -8.94 -2.57
N GLU A 8 1.64 -7.98 -1.83
CA GLU A 8 2.42 -7.08 -0.99
C GLU A 8 1.83 -7.04 0.41
N MET A 9 2.65 -6.75 1.40
CA MET A 9 2.32 -6.84 2.81
C MET A 9 2.69 -5.55 3.52
N ALA A 10 1.80 -5.07 4.38
CA ALA A 10 2.06 -3.96 5.27
C ALA A 10 2.97 -4.40 6.42
N GLN A 11 3.95 -3.56 6.78
CA GLN A 11 4.73 -3.69 8.00
C GLN A 11 4.84 -2.34 8.69
N ARG A 12 4.84 -2.35 10.03
CA ARG A 12 4.93 -1.15 10.85
C ARG A 12 6.27 -1.09 11.56
N SER A 13 6.80 0.10 11.76
CA SER A 13 7.90 0.38 12.67
C SER A 13 7.51 1.57 13.54
N GLU A 14 6.76 1.27 14.60
CA GLU A 14 6.20 2.25 15.55
C GLU A 14 7.28 2.91 16.42
N GLU A 15 8.42 2.27 16.59
CA GLU A 15 9.51 2.74 17.48
C GLU A 15 10.66 3.44 16.72
N ASN A 16 10.53 3.59 15.41
CA ASN A 16 11.46 4.36 14.58
C ASN A 16 10.83 5.72 14.31
N VAL A 17 11.13 6.69 15.18
CA VAL A 17 10.35 7.93 15.34
C VAL A 17 11.22 9.18 15.34
N LEU A 18 10.62 10.31 15.01
CA LEU A 18 11.22 11.63 15.14
C LEU A 18 10.67 12.33 16.40
N ALA A 19 11.57 12.81 17.25
CA ALA A 19 11.25 13.59 18.44
C ALA A 19 10.80 15.01 18.06
N LEU A 20 9.61 15.39 18.51
CA LEU A 20 8.99 16.69 18.22
C LEU A 20 9.51 17.84 19.11
N LYS A 21 10.49 17.56 19.98
CA LYS A 21 11.13 18.58 20.83
C LYS A 21 11.94 19.61 20.02
N SER A 22 12.46 19.19 18.87
CA SER A 22 13.36 19.99 18.03
C SER A 22 12.75 20.38 16.69
N VAL A 23 11.56 19.85 16.36
CA VAL A 23 10.91 20.00 15.06
C VAL A 23 9.43 20.27 15.27
N GLU A 24 8.94 21.37 14.72
CA GLU A 24 7.53 21.76 14.67
C GLU A 24 6.98 21.47 13.27
N PHE A 25 5.93 20.64 13.18
CA PHE A 25 5.23 20.42 11.92
C PHE A 25 4.19 21.51 11.68
N THR A 26 4.23 22.13 10.50
CA THR A 26 3.23 23.08 10.02
C THR A 26 2.33 22.43 8.97
N TRP A 27 1.16 23.01 8.76
CA TRP A 27 0.19 22.56 7.76
C TRP A 27 -0.20 23.75 6.88
N PRO A 28 -0.49 23.53 5.59
CA PRO A 28 -0.91 24.62 4.71
C PRO A 28 -2.25 25.20 5.18
N GLU A 29 -2.39 26.52 5.11
CA GLU A 29 -3.63 27.23 5.48
C GLU A 29 -4.79 26.94 4.50
N PHE A 30 -4.46 26.52 3.28
CA PHE A 30 -5.42 26.18 2.24
C PHE A 30 -5.38 24.70 1.90
N LEU A 31 -6.55 24.13 1.62
CA LEU A 31 -6.70 22.77 1.10
C LEU A 31 -6.07 22.69 -0.31
N GLY A 32 -4.77 22.41 -0.35
CA GLY A 32 -4.02 22.17 -1.59
C GLY A 32 -4.15 20.72 -2.08
N SER A 33 -3.47 20.41 -3.18
CA SER A 33 -3.33 19.03 -3.66
C SER A 33 -2.74 18.12 -2.57
N ASN A 34 -3.08 16.83 -2.63
CA ASN A 34 -2.45 15.79 -1.83
C ASN A 34 -1.19 15.22 -2.50
N GLU A 35 -0.91 15.65 -3.73
CA GLU A 35 0.30 15.28 -4.46
C GLU A 35 1.55 15.94 -3.87
N VAL A 36 2.63 15.17 -3.80
CA VAL A 36 3.93 15.61 -3.30
C VAL A 36 5.01 15.46 -4.37
N ASN A 37 5.89 16.46 -4.47
CA ASN A 37 7.06 16.35 -5.32
C ASN A 37 8.15 15.53 -4.60
N VAL A 38 8.26 14.26 -5.01
CA VAL A 38 9.21 13.30 -4.43
C VAL A 38 10.66 13.74 -4.65
N GLU A 39 11.01 14.21 -5.85
CA GLU A 39 12.39 14.58 -6.16
C GLU A 39 12.82 15.79 -5.35
N ASP A 40 11.98 16.82 -5.29
CA ASP A 40 12.26 18.04 -4.52
C ASP A 40 12.44 17.72 -3.03
N PHE A 41 11.49 16.97 -2.44
CA PHE A 41 11.57 16.60 -1.03
C PHE A 41 12.89 15.89 -0.70
N TRP A 42 13.24 14.85 -1.46
CA TRP A 42 14.44 14.07 -1.18
C TRP A 42 15.73 14.84 -1.47
N ALA A 43 15.75 15.67 -2.51
CA ALA A 43 16.89 16.54 -2.81
C ALA A 43 17.11 17.59 -1.72
N THR A 44 16.04 18.16 -1.15
CA THR A 44 16.13 19.06 0.01
C THR A 44 16.73 18.31 1.20
N MET A 45 16.21 17.11 1.55
CA MET A 45 16.74 16.35 2.68
C MET A 45 18.23 16.03 2.53
N GLU A 46 18.66 15.63 1.33
CA GLU A 46 20.06 15.34 1.00
C GLU A 46 20.95 16.59 1.12
N THR A 47 20.54 17.70 0.52
CA THR A 47 21.31 18.96 0.52
C THR A 47 21.51 19.48 1.94
N GLU A 48 20.47 19.44 2.77
CA GLU A 48 20.49 19.90 4.15
C GLU A 48 21.45 19.09 5.04
N VAL A 49 21.48 17.75 4.88
CA VAL A 49 22.46 16.93 5.62
C VAL A 49 23.89 17.24 5.18
N ILE A 50 24.12 17.40 3.87
CA ILE A 50 25.45 17.73 3.36
C ILE A 50 25.93 19.07 3.93
N GLU A 51 25.04 20.08 3.98
CA GLU A 51 25.35 21.38 4.57
C GLU A 51 25.65 21.26 6.08
N GLN A 52 24.85 20.52 6.84
CA GLN A 52 25.07 20.32 8.28
C GLN A 52 26.39 19.60 8.57
N VAL A 53 26.80 18.66 7.72
CA VAL A 53 28.09 17.96 7.83
C VAL A 53 29.26 18.88 7.48
N ALA A 54 29.11 19.72 6.46
CA ALA A 54 30.14 20.67 6.04
C ALA A 54 30.29 21.84 7.02
N PHE A 55 29.17 22.28 7.60
CA PHE A 55 29.06 23.44 8.49
C PHE A 55 28.30 23.06 9.76
N PRO A 56 28.98 22.53 10.80
CA PRO A 56 28.33 22.05 12.03
C PRO A 56 27.56 23.11 12.84
N ALA A 57 27.71 24.38 12.49
CA ALA A 57 26.96 25.49 13.07
C ALA A 57 25.65 25.82 12.32
N SER A 58 25.33 25.08 11.24
CA SER A 58 24.07 25.24 10.51
C SER A 58 22.89 24.90 11.43
N ILE A 59 21.89 25.79 11.44
CA ILE A 59 20.70 25.61 12.27
C ILE A 59 19.85 24.53 11.59
N PRO A 60 19.57 23.39 12.26
CA PRO A 60 18.77 22.34 11.67
C PRO A 60 17.35 22.84 11.36
N ILE A 61 16.66 22.13 10.46
CA ILE A 61 15.24 22.36 10.22
C ILE A 61 14.47 22.21 11.53
N THR A 62 13.92 23.32 12.01
CA THR A 62 13.11 23.39 13.24
C THR A 62 11.62 23.52 12.95
N LYS A 63 11.26 23.89 11.71
CA LYS A 63 9.89 23.96 11.22
C LYS A 63 9.76 23.27 9.88
N PHE A 64 8.73 22.45 9.72
CA PHE A 64 8.60 21.59 8.55
C PHE A 64 7.15 21.46 8.10
N ASP A 65 6.86 21.78 6.85
CA ASP A 65 5.54 21.52 6.28
C ASP A 65 5.32 20.01 6.15
N ALA A 66 4.40 19.47 6.94
CA ALA A 66 4.11 18.05 6.94
C ALA A 66 3.37 17.58 5.67
N SER A 67 2.78 18.50 4.90
CA SER A 67 2.06 18.15 3.67
C SER A 67 3.00 17.75 2.53
N VAL A 68 4.22 18.28 2.49
CA VAL A 68 5.20 17.98 1.41
C VAL A 68 6.01 16.71 1.66
N ILE A 69 5.78 16.00 2.78
CA ILE A 69 6.52 14.78 3.10
C ILE A 69 6.27 13.72 2.04
N ALA A 70 7.33 13.38 1.30
CA ALA A 70 7.24 12.37 0.27
C ALA A 70 7.49 10.96 0.84
N PRO A 71 6.55 10.02 0.63
CA PRO A 71 6.85 8.59 0.75
C PRO A 71 8.05 8.20 -0.13
N PHE A 72 8.78 7.18 0.28
CA PHE A 72 9.81 6.58 -0.55
C PHE A 72 9.22 5.47 -1.42
N PHE A 73 9.53 5.50 -2.71
CA PHE A 73 9.24 4.42 -3.66
C PHE A 73 10.47 4.15 -4.53
N PRO A 74 10.82 2.88 -4.79
CA PRO A 74 11.75 2.56 -5.88
C PRO A 74 11.24 3.16 -7.19
N PRO A 75 12.09 3.82 -8.02
CA PRO A 75 11.62 4.57 -9.18
C PRO A 75 10.73 3.77 -10.15
N LEU A 76 11.03 2.50 -10.38
CA LEU A 76 10.26 1.63 -11.29
C LEU A 76 8.91 1.15 -10.72
N MET A 77 8.73 1.28 -9.39
CA MET A 77 7.50 0.90 -8.68
C MET A 77 6.64 2.11 -8.29
N ARG A 78 7.16 3.33 -8.51
CA ARG A 78 6.48 4.59 -8.21
C ARG A 78 5.46 4.93 -9.28
N GLY A 79 4.26 5.33 -8.86
CA GLY A 79 3.24 5.88 -9.75
C GLY A 79 3.62 7.25 -10.30
N ALA A 80 2.87 7.73 -11.29
CA ALA A 80 3.07 9.07 -11.84
C ALA A 80 2.78 10.17 -10.80
N VAL A 81 1.81 9.90 -9.92
CA VAL A 81 1.42 10.76 -8.80
C VAL A 81 1.80 10.05 -7.51
N VAL A 82 2.39 10.78 -6.57
CA VAL A 82 2.64 10.31 -5.21
C VAL A 82 1.90 11.21 -4.25
N VAL A 83 1.21 10.63 -3.27
CA VAL A 83 0.28 11.35 -2.40
C VAL A 83 0.67 11.26 -0.92
N ASN A 84 0.34 12.32 -0.20
CA ASN A 84 0.43 12.40 1.25
C ASN A 84 -0.80 13.11 1.84
N THR A 85 -1.63 12.34 2.54
CA THR A 85 -2.88 12.82 3.15
C THR A 85 -2.77 13.03 4.66
N GLU A 86 -1.55 13.10 5.21
CA GLU A 86 -1.32 13.35 6.64
C GLU A 86 -2.07 14.58 7.17
N LYS A 87 -2.17 15.64 6.34
CA LYS A 87 -2.85 16.90 6.70
C LYS A 87 -4.36 16.72 6.95
N ASP A 88 -4.97 15.80 6.24
CA ASP A 88 -6.41 15.55 6.26
C ASP A 88 -6.84 14.63 7.43
N LYS A 89 -5.88 14.05 8.16
CA LYS A 89 -6.18 13.22 9.33
C LYS A 89 -6.76 14.06 10.46
N ASN A 90 -7.99 13.77 10.84
CA ASN A 90 -8.61 14.41 12.00
C ASN A 90 -8.29 13.60 13.27
N LEU A 91 -7.53 14.21 14.19
CA LEU A 91 -7.11 13.58 15.45
C LEU A 91 -8.26 13.46 16.45
N ASP A 92 -9.31 14.27 16.31
CA ASP A 92 -10.40 14.38 17.28
C ASP A 92 -11.58 13.46 16.96
N VAL A 93 -11.56 12.78 15.81
CA VAL A 93 -12.58 11.79 15.41
C VAL A 93 -12.69 10.71 16.48
N GLN A 94 -13.88 10.62 17.06
CA GLN A 94 -14.21 9.57 18.03
C GLN A 94 -14.67 8.30 17.31
N PRO A 95 -14.54 7.13 17.96
CA PRO A 95 -15.26 5.93 17.52
C PRO A 95 -16.76 6.23 17.50
N VAL A 96 -17.38 6.00 16.35
CA VAL A 96 -18.82 6.21 16.14
C VAL A 96 -19.49 4.87 15.89
N PRO A 97 -20.75 4.69 16.34
CA PRO A 97 -21.50 3.48 16.06
C PRO A 97 -21.90 3.40 14.58
N GLY A 98 -22.14 2.17 14.11
CA GLY A 98 -22.62 1.90 12.76
C GLY A 98 -21.63 1.13 11.88
N SER A 99 -22.11 0.69 10.73
CA SER A 99 -21.37 -0.08 9.73
C SER A 99 -20.90 0.83 8.61
N GLY A 100 -19.59 1.09 8.56
CA GLY A 100 -18.97 1.81 7.45
C GLY A 100 -19.17 1.11 6.10
N SER A 101 -19.17 -0.24 6.09
CA SER A 101 -19.46 -1.04 4.90
C SER A 101 -20.86 -0.75 4.33
N ALA A 102 -21.88 -0.71 5.20
CA ALA A 102 -23.24 -0.36 4.78
C ALA A 102 -23.32 1.08 4.24
N LEU A 103 -22.66 2.04 4.91
CA LEU A 103 -22.61 3.43 4.46
C LEU A 103 -21.99 3.56 3.07
N VAL A 104 -20.80 2.98 2.85
CA VAL A 104 -20.10 3.03 1.56
C VAL A 104 -20.96 2.43 0.45
N ARG A 105 -21.68 1.33 0.72
CA ARG A 105 -22.60 0.75 -0.25
C ARG A 105 -23.74 1.70 -0.60
N LEU A 106 -24.36 2.35 0.38
CA LEU A 106 -25.43 3.33 0.13
C LEU A 106 -24.94 4.53 -0.70
N LEU A 107 -23.68 4.94 -0.53
CA LEU A 107 -23.04 5.98 -1.34
C LEU A 107 -22.82 5.50 -2.78
N GLN A 108 -22.27 4.30 -2.97
CA GLN A 108 -22.02 3.70 -4.29
C GLN A 108 -23.31 3.45 -5.08
N GLU A 109 -24.39 3.07 -4.40
CA GLU A 109 -25.72 2.88 -5.01
C GLU A 109 -26.43 4.20 -5.32
N GLY A 110 -25.92 5.34 -4.84
CA GLY A 110 -26.55 6.65 -4.98
C GLY A 110 -27.79 6.86 -4.10
N THR A 111 -28.10 5.91 -3.20
CA THR A 111 -29.20 6.01 -2.23
C THR A 111 -28.93 7.09 -1.19
N CYS A 112 -27.66 7.23 -0.80
CA CYS A 112 -27.16 8.32 0.03
C CYS A 112 -26.23 9.21 -0.80
N LYS A 113 -26.47 10.52 -0.77
CA LYS A 113 -25.63 11.56 -1.38
C LYS A 113 -25.40 12.66 -0.35
N LEU A 114 -24.14 12.85 0.03
CA LEU A 114 -23.77 13.69 1.16
C LEU A 114 -23.96 15.18 0.87
N ASP A 115 -23.82 15.59 -0.38
CA ASP A 115 -24.09 16.95 -0.88
C ASP A 115 -25.58 17.32 -0.76
N GLU A 116 -26.48 16.33 -0.84
CA GLU A 116 -27.92 16.54 -0.73
C GLU A 116 -28.46 16.31 0.70
N ILE A 117 -27.61 15.97 1.69
CA ILE A 117 -28.05 15.49 3.02
C ILE A 117 -28.98 16.47 3.74
N GLY A 118 -28.72 17.79 3.62
CA GLY A 118 -29.55 18.82 4.25
C GLY A 118 -30.98 18.87 3.69
N SER A 119 -31.19 18.37 2.47
CA SER A 119 -32.50 18.32 1.82
C SER A 119 -33.34 17.10 2.21
N TYR A 120 -32.76 16.10 2.88
CA TYR A 120 -33.46 14.85 3.18
C TYR A 120 -34.58 15.04 4.22
N SER A 121 -35.66 14.27 4.08
CA SER A 121 -36.68 14.20 5.11
C SER A 121 -36.17 13.41 6.31
N GLU A 122 -36.80 13.60 7.47
CA GLU A 122 -36.45 12.88 8.69
C GLU A 122 -36.60 11.37 8.51
N GLU A 123 -37.67 10.93 7.85
CA GLU A 123 -37.93 9.52 7.57
C GLU A 123 -36.84 8.89 6.70
N LYS A 124 -36.35 9.64 5.70
CA LYS A 124 -35.23 9.19 4.85
C LYS A 124 -33.96 9.06 5.67
N LEU A 125 -33.64 10.03 6.54
CA LEU A 125 -32.47 9.97 7.41
C LEU A 125 -32.56 8.78 8.37
N GLN A 126 -33.69 8.60 9.05
CA GLN A 126 -33.93 7.44 9.91
C GLN A 126 -33.77 6.11 9.16
N HIS A 127 -34.26 6.02 7.91
CA HIS A 127 -34.06 4.83 7.07
C HIS A 127 -32.58 4.56 6.78
N LEU A 128 -31.82 5.59 6.37
CA LEU A 128 -30.38 5.47 6.11
C LEU A 128 -29.61 5.07 7.38
N LEU A 129 -29.91 5.70 8.53
CA LEU A 129 -29.29 5.37 9.81
C LEU A 129 -29.58 3.91 10.22
N ARG A 130 -30.83 3.43 10.05
CA ARG A 130 -31.18 2.01 10.27
C ARG A 130 -30.37 1.07 9.40
N GLN A 131 -30.21 1.38 8.11
CA GLN A 131 -29.41 0.56 7.19
C GLN A 131 -27.93 0.55 7.55
N CYS A 132 -27.40 1.65 8.08
CA CYS A 132 -26.05 1.74 8.61
C CYS A 132 -25.91 1.16 10.03
N GLY A 133 -27.00 0.73 10.68
CA GLY A 133 -26.95 0.27 12.08
C GLY A 133 -26.53 1.35 13.08
N ILE A 134 -26.77 2.63 12.76
CA ILE A 134 -26.51 3.75 13.67
C ILE A 134 -27.72 3.90 14.60
N PRO A 135 -27.53 3.90 15.93
CA PRO A 135 -28.61 4.12 16.88
C PRO A 135 -29.10 5.57 16.86
N PHE A 136 -30.40 5.78 17.00
CA PHE A 136 -31.03 7.09 17.17
C PHE A 136 -32.28 6.99 18.05
N GLY A 137 -32.62 8.07 18.74
CA GLY A 137 -33.80 8.21 19.59
C GLY A 137 -35.00 8.79 18.86
N ALA A 138 -36.19 8.63 19.44
CA ALA A 138 -37.43 9.20 18.88
C ALA A 138 -37.50 10.73 19.00
N GLU A 139 -36.70 11.32 19.90
CA GLU A 139 -36.63 12.77 20.15
C GLU A 139 -35.47 13.43 19.38
N ASP A 140 -34.70 12.65 18.60
CA ASP A 140 -33.55 13.18 17.87
C ASP A 140 -34.04 14.07 16.72
N SER A 141 -33.60 15.33 16.74
CA SER A 141 -33.87 16.28 15.67
C SER A 141 -33.24 15.86 14.35
N LYS A 142 -33.79 16.35 13.23
CA LYS A 142 -33.22 16.16 11.89
C LYS A 142 -31.72 16.46 11.82
N ASP A 143 -31.26 17.54 12.48
CA ASP A 143 -29.84 17.92 12.49
C ASP A 143 -28.96 16.90 13.23
N GLN A 144 -29.46 16.30 14.31
CA GLN A 144 -28.76 15.22 15.03
C GLN A 144 -28.67 13.95 14.18
N LEU A 145 -29.73 13.63 13.43
CA LEU A 145 -29.71 12.50 12.50
C LEU A 145 -28.70 12.71 11.36
N CYS A 146 -28.68 13.91 10.76
CA CYS A 146 -27.68 14.31 9.76
C CYS A 146 -26.26 14.21 10.31
N PHE A 147 -26.02 14.78 11.49
CA PHE A 147 -24.71 14.75 12.13
C PHE A 147 -24.22 13.32 12.38
N SER A 148 -25.11 12.43 12.82
CA SER A 148 -24.74 11.03 13.10
C SER A 148 -24.28 10.29 11.84
N LEU A 149 -24.93 10.53 10.70
CA LEU A 149 -24.52 9.96 9.43
C LEU A 149 -23.19 10.54 8.92
N LEU A 150 -23.01 11.86 9.04
CA LEU A 150 -21.76 12.54 8.67
C LEU A 150 -20.59 12.11 9.56
N ALA A 151 -20.83 11.88 10.85
CA ALA A 151 -19.82 11.40 11.78
C ALA A 151 -19.34 9.98 11.41
N LEU A 152 -20.25 9.09 10.96
CA LEU A 152 -19.86 7.79 10.42
C LEU A 152 -19.03 7.95 9.13
N TYR A 153 -19.47 8.82 8.22
CA TYR A 153 -18.72 9.11 6.99
C TYR A 153 -17.31 9.61 7.30
N GLU A 154 -17.17 10.61 8.16
CA GLU A 154 -15.88 11.17 8.57
C GLU A 154 -15.00 10.12 9.24
N SER A 155 -15.58 9.24 10.07
CA SER A 155 -14.85 8.15 10.72
C SER A 155 -14.26 7.15 9.72
N VAL A 156 -15.04 6.75 8.72
CA VAL A 156 -14.59 5.86 7.63
C VAL A 156 -13.53 6.55 6.79
N GLN A 157 -13.77 7.81 6.40
CA GLN A 157 -12.86 8.58 5.58
C GLN A 157 -11.53 8.86 6.30
N ASN A 158 -11.54 9.09 7.61
CA ASN A 158 -10.33 9.27 8.42
C ASN A 158 -9.52 7.97 8.54
N GLY A 159 -10.16 6.81 8.32
CA GLY A 159 -9.51 5.50 8.24
C GLY A 159 -9.13 4.91 9.60
N ALA A 160 -10.02 4.96 10.59
CA ALA A 160 -9.64 4.71 11.98
C ALA A 160 -8.90 3.36 12.24
N ARG A 161 -7.65 3.47 12.71
CA ARG A 161 -7.17 2.80 13.94
C ARG A 161 -6.08 3.68 14.61
N ALA A 162 -6.52 4.59 15.47
CA ALA A 162 -5.66 5.59 16.11
C ALA A 162 -4.98 5.06 17.38
N ILE A 163 -3.97 4.18 17.25
CA ILE A 163 -2.95 4.16 18.31
C ILE A 163 -2.26 5.52 18.21
N ARG A 164 -2.61 6.41 19.14
CA ARG A 164 -2.03 7.75 19.16
C ARG A 164 -0.58 7.60 19.60
N PRO A 165 0.40 8.01 18.78
CA PRO A 165 1.77 8.04 19.23
C PRO A 165 1.89 8.95 20.45
N PRO A 166 2.91 8.75 21.30
CA PRO A 166 3.22 9.71 22.35
C PRO A 166 3.33 11.12 21.76
N ARG A 167 2.76 12.13 22.44
CA ARG A 167 2.64 13.52 21.92
C ARG A 167 3.97 14.18 21.53
N HIS A 168 5.10 13.60 21.93
CA HIS A 168 6.44 14.10 21.69
C HIS A 168 7.18 13.33 20.57
N PHE A 169 6.50 12.41 19.90
CA PHE A 169 7.05 11.62 18.80
C PHE A 169 6.07 11.57 17.61
N THR A 170 6.62 11.34 16.42
CA THR A 170 5.84 10.94 15.24
C THR A 170 5.26 9.54 15.37
N GLY A 171 4.34 9.16 14.46
CA GLY A 171 3.72 7.82 14.42
C GLY A 171 4.64 6.70 13.94
N GLY A 172 5.87 7.04 13.53
CA GLY A 172 6.86 6.12 13.01
C GLY A 172 6.75 5.94 11.49
N LYS A 173 6.84 4.69 11.03
CA LYS A 173 6.90 4.37 9.60
C LYS A 173 6.08 3.14 9.25
N ILE A 174 5.40 3.16 8.10
CA ILE A 174 4.83 1.97 7.48
C ILE A 174 5.58 1.62 6.20
N TYR A 175 5.65 0.33 5.92
CA TYR A 175 6.26 -0.25 4.73
C TYR A 175 5.22 -1.06 3.97
N LYS A 176 5.34 -1.03 2.65
CA LYS A 176 4.75 -1.99 1.71
C LYS A 176 5.89 -2.83 1.17
N VAL A 177 5.89 -4.12 1.46
CA VAL A 177 6.96 -5.05 1.07
C VAL A 177 6.42 -6.25 0.30
N CYS A 178 7.22 -6.83 -0.59
CA CYS A 178 6.87 -8.11 -1.21
C CYS A 178 7.13 -9.28 -0.24
N PRO A 179 6.71 -10.52 -0.57
CA PRO A 179 6.90 -11.70 0.28
C PRO A 179 8.37 -11.98 0.61
N HIS A 180 9.30 -11.53 -0.24
CA HIS A 180 10.74 -11.64 -0.02
C HIS A 180 11.32 -10.54 0.87
N GLN A 181 10.50 -9.66 1.46
CA GLN A 181 10.94 -8.57 2.35
C GLN A 181 11.66 -7.39 1.66
N VAL A 182 11.64 -7.34 0.33
CA VAL A 182 12.09 -6.17 -0.47
C VAL A 182 11.06 -5.05 -0.34
N VAL A 183 11.53 -3.82 -0.09
CA VAL A 183 10.67 -2.64 0.06
C VAL A 183 10.13 -2.19 -1.30
N CYS A 184 8.81 -2.14 -1.40
CA CYS A 184 8.07 -1.69 -2.57
C CYS A 184 7.60 -0.23 -2.43
N GLY A 185 7.50 0.25 -1.18
CA GLY A 185 7.26 1.63 -0.82
C GLY A 185 7.27 1.79 0.69
N SER A 186 7.49 3.00 1.18
CA SER A 186 7.42 3.29 2.61
C SER A 186 6.99 4.73 2.89
N LYS A 187 6.18 4.91 3.93
CA LYS A 187 5.58 6.19 4.30
C LYS A 187 5.89 6.54 5.74
N TYR A 188 6.25 7.79 5.95
CA TYR A 188 6.55 8.36 7.25
C TYR A 188 5.26 8.95 7.85
N LEU A 189 4.97 8.59 9.08
CA LEU A 189 3.74 8.95 9.76
C LEU A 189 3.99 10.13 10.68
N VAL A 190 3.50 11.33 10.34
CA VAL A 190 3.59 12.49 11.24
C VAL A 190 2.64 12.30 12.41
N ARG A 191 1.40 11.92 12.11
CA ARG A 191 0.36 11.52 13.06
C ARG A 191 0.37 10.01 13.24
N GLY A 192 -0.56 9.49 14.05
CA GLY A 192 -0.76 8.05 14.17
C GLY A 192 -1.17 7.43 12.83
N GLU A 193 -0.87 6.14 12.70
CA GLU A 193 -1.28 5.35 11.53
C GLU A 193 -2.80 5.36 11.36
N SER A 194 -3.24 5.43 10.11
CA SER A 194 -4.62 5.21 9.72
C SER A 194 -4.69 4.52 8.36
N ALA A 195 -5.89 4.07 8.00
CA ALA A 195 -6.15 3.44 6.72
C ALA A 195 -5.75 4.32 5.52
N ARG A 196 -5.81 5.66 5.70
CA ARG A 196 -5.34 6.63 4.70
C ARG A 196 -3.88 6.43 4.33
N ASP A 197 -3.03 6.04 5.27
CA ASP A 197 -1.59 5.84 4.99
C ASP A 197 -1.34 4.68 4.04
N HIS A 198 -2.14 3.62 4.20
CA HIS A 198 -2.12 2.47 3.31
C HIS A 198 -2.68 2.84 1.93
N VAL A 199 -3.78 3.60 1.90
CA VAL A 199 -4.36 4.10 0.65
C VAL A 199 -3.37 5.02 -0.08
N ASP A 200 -2.65 5.88 0.63
CA ASP A 200 -1.59 6.71 0.06
C ASP A 200 -0.48 5.85 -0.57
N LEU A 201 -0.04 4.80 0.13
CA LEU A 201 0.96 3.88 -0.41
C LEU A 201 0.46 3.16 -1.66
N LEU A 202 -0.80 2.72 -1.67
CA LEU A 202 -1.41 2.06 -2.82
C LEU A 202 -1.54 3.03 -4.00
N ALA A 203 -2.15 4.20 -3.79
CA ALA A 203 -2.35 5.23 -4.81
C ALA A 203 -1.02 5.76 -5.40
N SER A 204 0.04 5.79 -4.59
CA SER A 204 1.39 6.19 -5.03
C SER A 204 2.17 5.09 -5.76
N SER A 205 1.60 3.88 -5.87
CA SER A 205 2.23 2.75 -6.55
C SER A 205 1.93 2.76 -8.04
N ARG A 206 2.92 2.37 -8.86
CA ARG A 206 2.72 2.19 -10.30
C ARG A 206 1.63 1.17 -10.61
N HIS A 207 1.63 0.07 -9.86
CA HIS A 207 0.60 -0.96 -9.94
C HIS A 207 0.14 -1.31 -8.53
N TRP A 208 -1.17 -1.29 -8.30
CA TRP A 208 -1.72 -1.87 -7.08
C TRP A 208 -1.52 -3.39 -7.12
N PRO A 209 -1.05 -4.02 -6.03
CA PRO A 209 -0.88 -5.46 -5.99
C PRO A 209 -2.25 -6.16 -6.02
N PRO A 210 -2.42 -7.25 -6.79
CA PRO A 210 -3.60 -8.11 -6.76
C PRO A 210 -4.08 -8.43 -5.34
N VAL A 211 -3.15 -8.64 -4.41
CA VAL A 211 -3.43 -8.82 -2.99
C VAL A 211 -2.55 -7.90 -2.14
N TYR A 212 -3.18 -7.04 -1.35
CA TYR A 212 -2.53 -6.25 -0.31
C TYR A 212 -2.89 -6.78 1.07
N VAL A 213 -1.90 -7.21 1.85
CA VAL A 213 -2.10 -7.78 3.18
C VAL A 213 -1.88 -6.73 4.25
N VAL A 214 -2.90 -6.47 5.07
CA VAL A 214 -2.89 -5.53 6.19
C VAL A 214 -3.89 -5.98 7.26
N ASP A 215 -3.60 -5.76 8.53
CA ASP A 215 -4.49 -6.15 9.65
C ASP A 215 -5.80 -5.34 9.72
N MET A 216 -5.81 -4.10 9.22
CA MET A 216 -6.99 -3.23 9.12
C MET A 216 -7.62 -3.25 7.72
N ALA A 217 -7.68 -4.43 7.11
CA ALA A 217 -8.10 -4.62 5.72
C ALA A 217 -9.42 -3.94 5.36
N THR A 218 -10.46 -4.11 6.19
CA THR A 218 -11.75 -3.45 6.00
C THR A 218 -11.61 -1.93 5.97
N SER A 219 -10.93 -1.34 6.95
CA SER A 219 -10.75 0.11 7.03
C SER A 219 -10.03 0.67 5.81
N VAL A 220 -9.00 -0.04 5.30
CA VAL A 220 -8.26 0.37 4.08
C VAL A 220 -9.15 0.28 2.84
N ALA A 221 -9.94 -0.79 2.70
CA ALA A 221 -10.82 -0.94 1.56
C ALA A 221 -11.93 0.13 1.54
N LEU A 222 -12.58 0.38 2.68
CA LEU A 222 -13.62 1.39 2.78
C LEU A 222 -13.06 2.81 2.62
N CYS A 223 -11.88 3.09 3.17
CA CYS A 223 -11.18 4.36 2.94
C CYS A 223 -10.84 4.54 1.45
N ALA A 224 -10.37 3.49 0.77
CA ALA A 224 -10.11 3.52 -0.66
C ALA A 224 -11.39 3.77 -1.46
N ASP A 225 -12.51 3.14 -1.10
CA ASP A 225 -13.81 3.35 -1.75
C ASP A 225 -14.29 4.80 -1.65
N LEU A 226 -13.98 5.50 -0.55
CA LEU A 226 -14.31 6.91 -0.40
C LEU A 226 -13.32 7.84 -1.11
N CYS A 227 -12.03 7.50 -1.12
CA CYS A 227 -10.98 8.35 -1.68
C CYS A 227 -10.85 8.21 -3.22
N TYR A 228 -11.12 7.03 -3.77
CA TYR A 228 -10.93 6.69 -5.18
C TYR A 228 -12.09 5.84 -5.74
N PRO A 229 -13.34 6.30 -5.64
CA PRO A 229 -14.53 5.49 -5.93
C PRO A 229 -14.57 4.92 -7.36
N GLU A 230 -14.13 5.68 -8.37
CA GLU A 230 -14.11 5.21 -9.76
C GLU A 230 -13.08 4.10 -9.97
N LEU A 231 -11.94 4.17 -9.29
CA LEU A 231 -10.86 3.19 -9.38
C LEU A 231 -11.27 1.91 -8.67
N THR A 232 -11.78 2.02 -7.44
CA THR A 232 -12.15 0.86 -6.63
C THR A 232 -13.36 0.12 -7.19
N ASN A 233 -14.32 0.83 -7.78
CA ASN A 233 -15.43 0.22 -8.50
C ASN A 233 -14.96 -0.67 -9.67
N GLN A 234 -13.89 -0.28 -10.37
CA GLN A 234 -13.30 -1.12 -11.42
C GLN A 234 -12.48 -2.30 -10.86
N MET A 235 -11.87 -2.14 -9.69
CA MET A 235 -11.02 -3.17 -9.07
C MET A 235 -11.80 -4.26 -8.33
N TRP A 236 -12.85 -3.91 -7.61
CA TRP A 236 -13.62 -4.86 -6.80
C TRP A 236 -15.13 -4.62 -6.78
N GLY A 237 -15.63 -3.57 -7.46
CA GLY A 237 -17.06 -3.28 -7.55
C GLY A 237 -17.71 -3.24 -6.17
N ARG A 238 -18.73 -4.09 -5.97
CA ARG A 238 -19.51 -4.17 -4.72
C ARG A 238 -18.85 -5.00 -3.62
N ASN A 239 -17.72 -5.64 -3.89
CA ASN A 239 -17.05 -6.50 -2.91
C ASN A 239 -16.21 -5.71 -1.91
N GLN A 240 -16.10 -4.38 -1.99
CA GLN A 240 -15.40 -3.55 -1.00
C GLN A 240 -14.00 -4.10 -0.65
N GLY A 241 -13.25 -4.51 -1.67
CA GLY A 241 -11.90 -5.06 -1.53
C GLY A 241 -11.77 -6.46 -0.90
N CYS A 242 -12.86 -7.16 -0.57
CA CYS A 242 -12.82 -8.51 -0.01
C CYS A 242 -13.07 -9.62 -1.06
N PHE A 243 -13.01 -10.90 -0.65
CA PHE A 243 -13.11 -12.03 -1.59
C PHE A 243 -14.52 -12.28 -2.11
N SER A 244 -15.54 -12.03 -1.29
CA SER A 244 -16.94 -12.39 -1.53
C SER A 244 -17.86 -11.24 -1.11
N SER A 245 -19.14 -11.28 -1.47
CA SER A 245 -20.06 -10.20 -1.11
C SER A 245 -20.13 -10.00 0.42
N PRO A 246 -19.92 -8.78 0.96
CA PRO A 246 -19.94 -8.52 2.40
C PRO A 246 -21.35 -8.59 3.02
N THR A 247 -22.40 -8.81 2.22
CA THR A 247 -23.79 -9.02 2.69
C THR A 247 -24.17 -10.48 2.84
N GLU A 248 -23.35 -11.38 2.32
CA GLU A 248 -23.59 -12.83 2.34
C GLU A 248 -22.63 -13.49 3.33
N PRO A 249 -22.76 -14.79 3.62
CA PRO A 249 -21.73 -15.50 4.38
C PRO A 249 -20.39 -15.53 3.62
N PRO A 250 -19.22 -15.46 4.30
CA PRO A 250 -17.93 -15.60 3.64
C PRO A 250 -17.78 -16.93 2.91
N VAL A 251 -17.32 -16.89 1.65
CA VAL A 251 -17.09 -18.07 0.82
C VAL A 251 -15.63 -18.13 0.40
N SER A 252 -15.08 -19.35 0.31
CA SER A 252 -13.74 -19.55 -0.24
C SER A 252 -13.72 -19.26 -1.74
N VAL A 253 -12.71 -18.53 -2.20
CA VAL A 253 -12.56 -18.07 -3.59
C VAL A 253 -11.20 -18.51 -4.12
N SER A 254 -11.22 -19.30 -5.20
CA SER A 254 -10.01 -19.67 -5.93
C SER A 254 -9.56 -18.53 -6.82
N CYS A 255 -8.28 -18.19 -6.72
CA CYS A 255 -7.63 -17.11 -7.47
C CYS A 255 -6.41 -17.69 -8.23
N PRO A 256 -6.62 -18.48 -9.30
CA PRO A 256 -5.53 -19.16 -10.01
C PRO A 256 -4.52 -18.19 -10.63
N GLU A 257 -4.91 -16.93 -10.87
CA GLU A 257 -4.02 -15.88 -11.35
C GLU A 257 -2.88 -15.57 -10.36
N LEU A 258 -3.05 -15.89 -9.08
CA LEU A 258 -2.05 -15.68 -8.04
C LEU A 258 -0.96 -16.76 -8.03
N LEU A 259 -1.19 -17.91 -8.67
CA LEU A 259 -0.18 -18.95 -8.81
C LEU A 259 0.97 -18.47 -9.69
N ASP A 260 2.18 -18.98 -9.46
CA ASP A 260 3.33 -18.72 -10.31
C ASP A 260 3.15 -19.49 -11.62
N GLN A 261 2.71 -18.79 -12.66
CA GLN A 261 2.63 -19.31 -14.02
C GLN A 261 3.66 -18.60 -14.90
N HIS A 262 4.14 -19.29 -15.94
CA HIS A 262 5.01 -18.73 -16.97
C HIS A 262 4.19 -17.82 -17.89
N TYR A 263 3.85 -16.62 -17.43
CA TYR A 263 3.15 -15.64 -18.25
C TYR A 263 4.13 -14.99 -19.25
N THR A 264 3.81 -15.09 -20.54
CA THR A 264 4.36 -14.20 -21.56
C THR A 264 3.89 -12.78 -21.27
N VAL A 265 4.82 -11.89 -20.94
CA VAL A 265 4.53 -10.48 -20.70
C VAL A 265 4.29 -9.82 -22.05
N ASP A 266 3.03 -9.47 -22.32
CA ASP A 266 2.69 -8.69 -23.51
C ASP A 266 3.15 -7.23 -23.34
N MET A 267 3.89 -6.74 -24.34
CA MET A 267 4.64 -5.48 -24.31
C MET A 267 3.78 -4.25 -24.67
N THR A 268 2.50 -4.44 -24.98
CA THR A 268 1.60 -3.38 -25.46
C THR A 268 0.74 -2.76 -24.37
N GLU A 269 0.94 -3.09 -23.09
CA GLU A 269 0.16 -2.50 -22.01
C GLU A 269 0.48 -1.02 -21.84
N THR A 270 -0.53 -0.19 -22.08
CA THR A 270 -0.50 1.25 -21.84
C THR A 270 -0.17 1.55 -20.38
N GLU A 271 0.63 2.60 -20.13
CA GLU A 271 1.09 3.01 -18.79
C GLU A 271 -0.04 3.26 -17.76
N HIS A 272 -1.30 3.34 -18.20
CA HIS A 272 -2.48 3.57 -17.38
C HIS A 272 -3.45 2.38 -17.32
N SER A 273 -3.02 1.17 -17.71
CA SER A 273 -3.86 0.00 -17.58
C SER A 273 -4.14 -0.31 -16.10
N ILE A 274 -5.42 -0.51 -15.79
CA ILE A 274 -5.84 -1.01 -14.46
C ILE A 274 -5.49 -2.49 -14.27
N GLN A 275 -5.20 -3.22 -15.36
CA GLN A 275 -4.77 -4.61 -15.27
C GLN A 275 -3.37 -4.70 -14.68
N HIS A 276 -3.17 -5.66 -13.78
CA HIS A 276 -1.85 -5.93 -13.23
C HIS A 276 -0.99 -6.64 -14.28
N PRO A 277 0.27 -6.21 -14.53
CA PRO A 277 1.04 -6.69 -15.67
C PRO A 277 1.40 -8.18 -15.61
N VAL A 278 1.37 -8.78 -14.41
CA VAL A 278 1.65 -10.22 -14.22
C VAL A 278 0.39 -11.07 -14.29
N THR A 279 -0.72 -10.63 -13.68
CA THR A 279 -1.93 -11.46 -13.59
C THR A 279 -2.91 -11.19 -14.71
N LYS A 280 -2.73 -10.08 -15.44
CA LYS A 280 -3.63 -9.56 -16.48
C LYS A 280 -5.06 -9.33 -15.97
N THR A 281 -5.24 -9.20 -14.66
CA THR A 281 -6.53 -8.94 -14.01
C THR A 281 -6.59 -7.52 -13.46
N ALA A 282 -7.78 -6.91 -13.51
CA ALA A 282 -8.08 -5.66 -12.80
C ALA A 282 -8.42 -5.91 -11.32
N THR A 283 -8.72 -7.15 -10.94
CA THR A 283 -9.17 -7.51 -9.60
C THR A 283 -8.10 -7.22 -8.55
N ARG A 284 -8.50 -6.52 -7.48
CA ARG A 284 -7.67 -6.26 -6.29
C ARG A 284 -8.38 -6.70 -5.03
N ARG A 285 -7.61 -7.14 -4.04
CA ARG A 285 -8.12 -7.61 -2.76
C ARG A 285 -7.25 -7.07 -1.64
N ILE A 286 -7.87 -6.52 -0.61
CA ILE A 286 -7.22 -6.10 0.62
C ILE A 286 -7.61 -7.11 1.68
N VAL A 287 -6.63 -7.77 2.29
CA VAL A 287 -6.87 -8.94 3.14
C VAL A 287 -6.08 -8.87 4.44
N HIS A 288 -6.54 -9.57 5.47
CA HIS A 288 -5.81 -9.70 6.72
C HIS A 288 -5.41 -11.16 6.99
N ALA A 289 -4.32 -11.36 7.72
CA ALA A 289 -3.76 -12.67 8.05
C ALA A 289 -4.42 -13.34 9.28
N GLY A 290 -5.59 -12.89 9.70
CA GLY A 290 -6.34 -13.50 10.82
C GLY A 290 -5.81 -13.30 12.24
N LEU A 291 -4.69 -12.57 12.46
CA LEU A 291 -4.06 -12.48 13.78
C LEU A 291 -4.87 -11.71 14.84
N GLN A 292 -5.75 -10.77 14.45
CA GLN A 292 -6.79 -10.16 15.30
C GLN A 292 -7.81 -9.41 14.42
N PRO A 293 -8.85 -10.06 13.84
CA PRO A 293 -9.96 -9.30 13.27
C PRO A 293 -10.60 -8.46 14.37
N ASN A 294 -10.94 -7.20 14.07
CA ASN A 294 -11.62 -6.35 15.04
C ASN A 294 -12.99 -6.99 15.35
N PRO A 295 -13.28 -7.41 16.60
CA PRO A 295 -14.47 -8.21 16.91
C PRO A 295 -15.80 -7.47 16.66
N GLY A 296 -15.76 -6.17 16.39
CA GLY A 296 -16.92 -5.34 16.05
C GLY A 296 -17.22 -5.18 14.57
N ASP A 297 -16.47 -5.80 13.65
CA ASP A 297 -16.68 -5.67 12.21
C ASP A 297 -17.19 -6.98 11.58
N PRO A 298 -18.49 -7.05 11.21
CA PRO A 298 -19.08 -8.22 10.56
C PRO A 298 -18.43 -8.59 9.23
N SER A 299 -17.86 -7.59 8.53
CA SER A 299 -17.25 -7.79 7.20
C SER A 299 -15.81 -8.31 7.27
N ALA A 300 -15.17 -8.26 8.44
CA ALA A 300 -13.78 -8.69 8.62
C ALA A 300 -13.56 -10.13 8.13
N GLY A 301 -14.52 -11.03 8.35
CA GLY A 301 -14.44 -12.43 7.88
C GLY A 301 -14.21 -12.57 6.37
N HIS A 302 -14.75 -11.65 5.55
CA HIS A 302 -14.61 -11.67 4.10
C HIS A 302 -13.23 -11.24 3.61
N HIS A 303 -12.51 -10.49 4.44
CA HIS A 303 -11.14 -10.06 4.17
C HIS A 303 -10.09 -11.10 4.63
N SER A 304 -10.51 -12.24 5.15
CA SER A 304 -9.58 -13.25 5.63
C SER A 304 -8.76 -13.85 4.49
N LEU A 305 -7.43 -13.81 4.62
CA LEU A 305 -6.50 -14.44 3.68
C LEU A 305 -6.75 -15.96 3.54
N ALA A 306 -7.34 -16.60 4.55
CA ALA A 306 -7.67 -18.03 4.54
C ALA A 306 -8.80 -18.40 3.55
N LEU A 307 -9.52 -17.43 3.00
CA LEU A 307 -10.57 -17.69 2.00
C LEU A 307 -10.00 -18.05 0.63
N CYS A 308 -8.71 -17.80 0.37
CA CYS A 308 -8.06 -18.11 -0.90
C CYS A 308 -6.99 -19.21 -0.71
N PRO A 309 -7.20 -20.43 -1.26
CA PRO A 309 -6.23 -21.51 -1.16
C PRO A 309 -4.85 -21.16 -1.74
N GLU A 310 -4.81 -20.39 -2.83
CA GLU A 310 -3.58 -19.95 -3.49
C GLU A 310 -2.75 -19.00 -2.61
N LEU A 311 -3.33 -18.43 -1.56
CA LEU A 311 -2.62 -17.58 -0.61
C LEU A 311 -2.02 -18.34 0.59
N ALA A 312 -2.30 -19.63 0.76
CA ALA A 312 -1.80 -20.41 1.88
C ALA A 312 -0.27 -20.33 2.09
N PRO A 313 0.60 -20.36 1.05
CA PRO A 313 2.04 -20.21 1.23
C PRO A 313 2.45 -18.88 1.86
N TYR A 314 1.70 -17.80 1.58
CA TYR A 314 2.00 -16.48 2.12
C TYR A 314 1.62 -16.36 3.60
N ALA A 315 0.66 -17.14 4.10
CA ALA A 315 0.33 -17.18 5.52
C ALA A 315 1.53 -17.63 6.37
N THR A 316 2.27 -18.64 5.91
CA THR A 316 3.51 -19.11 6.57
C THR A 316 4.59 -18.04 6.54
N ILE A 317 4.76 -17.35 5.40
CA ILE A 317 5.71 -16.24 5.27
C ILE A 317 5.35 -15.12 6.26
N LEU A 318 4.08 -14.73 6.34
CA LEU A 318 3.58 -13.71 7.27
C LEU A 318 3.85 -14.09 8.73
N ALA A 319 3.60 -15.34 9.13
CA ALA A 319 3.92 -15.83 10.47
C ALA A 319 5.43 -15.70 10.75
N SER A 320 6.28 -16.14 9.83
CA SER A 320 7.74 -16.06 9.99
C SER A 320 8.26 -14.61 10.11
N ILE A 321 7.64 -13.68 9.39
CA ILE A 321 7.95 -12.25 9.46
C ILE A 321 7.63 -11.71 10.86
N VAL A 322 6.45 -12.04 11.39
CA VAL A 322 6.03 -11.62 12.73
C VAL A 322 6.99 -12.17 13.79
N ASP A 323 7.39 -13.44 13.69
CA ASP A 323 8.34 -14.06 14.62
C ASP A 323 9.75 -13.45 14.52
N SER A 324 10.15 -13.02 13.33
CA SER A 324 11.45 -12.39 13.09
C SER A 324 11.50 -10.88 13.41
N LYS A 325 10.36 -10.25 13.70
CA LYS A 325 10.22 -8.82 14.00
C LYS A 325 11.27 -8.29 15.01
N PRO A 326 11.54 -8.93 16.17
CA PRO A 326 12.53 -8.41 17.13
C PRO A 326 13.96 -8.35 16.58
N ASN A 327 14.28 -9.12 15.55
CA ASN A 327 15.61 -9.17 14.95
C ASN A 327 15.72 -8.36 13.64
N GLY A 328 14.60 -7.81 13.15
CA GLY A 328 14.55 -7.06 11.91
C GLY A 328 15.27 -5.71 12.04
N VAL A 329 16.24 -5.43 11.16
CA VAL A 329 16.98 -4.15 11.20
C VAL A 329 16.04 -2.94 11.04
N ARG A 330 15.00 -3.06 10.20
CA ARG A 330 13.97 -2.03 9.99
C ARG A 330 12.98 -1.86 11.16
N GLN A 331 13.00 -2.79 12.11
CA GLN A 331 12.12 -2.84 13.28
C GLN A 331 12.85 -2.39 14.55
N ARG A 332 14.12 -1.99 14.45
CA ARG A 332 14.89 -1.53 15.59
C ARG A 332 14.33 -0.20 16.13
N PRO A 333 14.11 -0.07 17.45
CA PRO A 333 13.73 1.19 18.07
C PRO A 333 14.83 2.23 17.89
N ILE A 334 14.50 3.37 17.27
CA ILE A 334 15.40 4.50 17.10
C ILE A 334 14.58 5.80 17.21
N ALA A 335 14.98 6.67 18.14
CA ALA A 335 14.42 8.01 18.25
C ALA A 335 15.41 9.04 17.70
N PHE A 336 15.03 9.73 16.63
CA PHE A 336 15.81 10.79 16.01
C PHE A 336 15.42 12.14 16.61
N ASP A 337 16.35 13.07 16.71
CA ASP A 337 16.10 14.46 17.11
C ASP A 337 16.34 15.47 15.97
N ASN A 338 16.69 14.95 14.79
CA ASN A 338 16.93 15.71 13.57
C ASN A 338 16.10 15.09 12.42
N ALA A 339 15.29 15.92 11.75
CA ALA A 339 14.39 15.49 10.70
C ALA A 339 15.13 14.93 9.47
N THR A 340 16.19 15.58 9.03
CA THR A 340 16.91 15.16 7.81
C THR A 340 17.63 13.83 8.04
N HIS A 341 18.20 13.63 9.24
CA HIS A 341 18.73 12.34 9.67
C HIS A 341 17.65 11.25 9.69
N TYR A 342 16.48 11.55 10.26
CA TYR A 342 15.35 10.61 10.30
C TYR A 342 14.93 10.14 8.90
N TYR A 343 14.75 11.04 7.95
CA TYR A 343 14.31 10.67 6.60
C TYR A 343 15.40 9.94 5.82
N LEU A 344 16.62 10.49 5.75
CA LEU A 344 17.70 9.90 4.94
C LEU A 344 18.22 8.57 5.48
N TYR A 345 18.39 8.45 6.80
CA TYR A 345 18.80 7.19 7.41
C TYR A 345 17.83 6.07 7.02
N ASN A 346 16.53 6.34 7.17
CA ASN A 346 15.49 5.37 6.88
C ASN A 346 15.39 5.04 5.39
N ARG A 347 15.60 6.00 4.49
CA ARG A 347 15.68 5.73 3.04
C ARG A 347 16.88 4.86 2.69
N LEU A 348 18.03 5.13 3.30
CA LEU A 348 19.23 4.32 3.11
C LEU A 348 19.05 2.90 3.66
N MET A 349 18.40 2.74 4.81
CA MET A 349 18.09 1.44 5.38
C MET A 349 17.16 0.61 4.48
N ASP A 350 16.14 1.24 3.89
CA ASP A 350 15.25 0.59 2.91
C ASP A 350 16.03 0.07 1.71
N PHE A 351 16.93 0.91 1.16
CA PHE A 351 17.79 0.56 0.04
C PHE A 351 18.76 -0.58 0.38
N LEU A 352 19.53 -0.44 1.46
CA LEU A 352 20.58 -1.39 1.82
C LEU A 352 20.01 -2.78 2.14
N THR A 353 18.90 -2.83 2.88
CA THR A 353 18.26 -4.11 3.23
C THR A 353 17.64 -4.78 2.00
N SER A 354 16.98 -4.01 1.13
CA SER A 354 16.46 -4.52 -0.14
C SER A 354 17.57 -5.03 -1.05
N ARG A 355 18.69 -4.30 -1.14
CA ARG A 355 19.87 -4.68 -1.92
C ARG A 355 20.49 -5.98 -1.41
N GLU A 356 20.63 -6.15 -0.10
CA GLU A 356 21.17 -7.38 0.50
C GLU A 356 20.31 -8.60 0.14
N ILE A 357 18.99 -8.47 0.27
CA ILE A 357 18.03 -9.52 -0.08
C ILE A 357 18.17 -9.90 -1.57
N VAL A 358 18.15 -8.91 -2.46
CA VAL A 358 18.24 -9.15 -3.91
C VAL A 358 19.59 -9.76 -4.29
N ASN A 359 20.69 -9.30 -3.69
CA ASN A 359 22.02 -9.87 -3.93
C ASN A 359 22.11 -11.33 -3.47
N ARG A 360 21.52 -11.67 -2.32
CA ARG A 360 21.43 -13.07 -1.86
C ARG A 360 20.63 -13.93 -2.84
N GLN A 361 19.47 -13.44 -3.30
CA GLN A 361 18.66 -14.15 -4.30
C GLN A 361 19.42 -14.37 -5.61
N ILE A 362 20.15 -13.37 -6.10
CA ILE A 362 20.98 -13.52 -7.30
C ILE A 362 22.05 -14.58 -7.06
N HIS A 363 22.73 -14.55 -5.91
CA HIS A 363 23.75 -15.52 -5.57
C HIS A 363 23.21 -16.95 -5.52
N ASP A 364 22.06 -17.16 -4.88
CA ASP A 364 21.41 -18.47 -4.77
C ASP A 364 21.01 -19.02 -6.16
N ILE A 365 20.55 -18.15 -7.07
CA ILE A 365 20.24 -18.55 -8.45
C ILE A 365 21.52 -18.86 -9.24
N VAL A 366 22.56 -18.03 -9.14
CA VAL A 366 23.85 -18.27 -9.81
C VAL A 366 24.46 -19.61 -9.36
N GLN A 367 24.39 -19.92 -8.06
CA GLN A 367 24.89 -21.19 -7.53
C GLN A 367 24.11 -22.42 -8.03
N SER A 368 22.86 -22.25 -8.45
CA SER A 368 22.01 -23.33 -8.97
C SER A 368 22.03 -23.45 -10.50
N CYS A 369 22.65 -22.50 -11.20
CA CYS A 369 22.80 -22.54 -12.66
C CYS A 369 23.69 -23.71 -13.11
N GLN A 370 23.25 -24.43 -14.14
CA GLN A 370 24.01 -25.47 -14.81
C GLN A 370 24.99 -24.87 -15.85
N PRO A 371 25.99 -25.62 -16.34
CA PRO A 371 26.81 -25.19 -17.46
C PRO A 371 25.93 -24.81 -18.67
N GLY A 372 26.17 -23.63 -19.23
CA GLY A 372 25.34 -23.06 -20.30
C GLY A 372 24.17 -22.21 -19.79
N GLU A 373 23.88 -22.16 -18.48
CA GLU A 373 22.84 -21.30 -17.93
C GLU A 373 23.37 -19.95 -17.43
N VAL A 374 22.56 -18.90 -17.60
CA VAL A 374 22.82 -17.56 -17.06
C VAL A 374 21.61 -16.99 -16.35
N VAL A 375 21.88 -16.20 -15.32
CA VAL A 375 20.85 -15.43 -14.63
C VAL A 375 20.44 -14.25 -15.50
N ILE A 376 19.15 -14.12 -15.74
CA ILE A 376 18.54 -13.02 -16.49
C ILE A 376 17.54 -12.27 -15.63
N ARG A 377 17.20 -11.07 -16.10
CA ARG A 377 16.05 -10.32 -15.63
C ARG A 377 15.08 -10.16 -16.78
N ASP A 378 13.81 -10.45 -16.53
CA ASP A 378 12.77 -10.12 -17.51
C ASP A 378 12.43 -8.62 -17.51
N THR A 379 11.46 -8.24 -18.32
CA THR A 379 11.01 -6.85 -18.47
C THR A 379 10.41 -6.25 -17.20
N LEU A 380 9.96 -7.08 -16.27
CA LEU A 380 9.50 -6.68 -14.94
C LEU A 380 10.60 -6.82 -13.89
N TYR A 381 11.86 -7.02 -14.29
CA TYR A 381 13.02 -7.23 -13.43
C TYR A 381 12.90 -8.44 -12.49
N ARG A 382 12.10 -9.44 -12.86
CA ARG A 382 12.04 -10.72 -12.15
C ARG A 382 13.28 -11.54 -12.53
N LEU A 383 13.90 -12.16 -11.53
CA LEU A 383 15.04 -13.04 -11.73
C LEU A 383 14.57 -14.35 -12.36
N GLY A 384 15.30 -14.82 -13.37
CA GLY A 384 15.10 -16.09 -14.03
C GLY A 384 16.41 -16.68 -14.54
N VAL A 385 16.34 -17.85 -15.15
CA VAL A 385 17.49 -18.55 -15.75
C VAL A 385 17.23 -18.75 -17.24
N ALA A 386 18.23 -18.50 -18.07
CA ALA A 386 18.19 -18.73 -19.51
C ALA A 386 19.38 -19.58 -19.97
N GLN A 387 19.15 -20.40 -20.99
CA GLN A 387 20.18 -21.21 -21.63
C GLN A 387 20.91 -20.38 -22.71
N ILE A 388 22.23 -20.31 -22.63
CA ILE A 388 23.11 -19.86 -23.70
C ILE A 388 23.10 -20.95 -24.75
N LYS A 389 22.50 -20.68 -25.90
CA LYS A 389 22.76 -21.48 -27.10
C LYS A 389 24.20 -21.19 -27.54
N THR A 390 25.15 -22.03 -27.14
CA THR A 390 26.43 -22.09 -27.84
C THR A 390 26.17 -22.80 -29.16
N GLU A 391 26.30 -22.07 -30.27
CA GLU A 391 26.37 -22.66 -31.61
C GLU A 391 27.60 -23.58 -31.66
N THR A 392 27.39 -24.84 -31.34
CA THR A 392 28.19 -25.95 -31.86
C THR A 392 27.30 -26.69 -32.85
N GLU A 393 26.95 -26.01 -33.95
CA GLU A 393 26.68 -26.70 -35.18
C GLU A 393 28.01 -26.74 -35.92
N GLU A 394 28.63 -27.92 -35.89
CA GLU A 394 29.65 -28.28 -36.86
C GLU A 394 29.02 -28.09 -38.25
N GLU A 395 29.27 -26.95 -38.89
CA GLU A 395 29.04 -26.80 -40.33
C GLU A 395 29.97 -27.80 -41.02
N GLY A 396 29.44 -28.99 -41.26
CA GLY A 396 30.02 -29.94 -42.19
C GLY A 396 30.15 -29.27 -43.54
N GLU A 397 31.40 -29.12 -44.00
CA GLU A 397 31.74 -28.80 -45.37
C GLU A 397 31.13 -29.88 -46.30
N GLU A 398 29.92 -29.66 -46.81
CA GLU A 398 29.45 -30.36 -47.99
C GLU A 398 29.94 -29.62 -49.24
N GLU A 399 30.87 -30.29 -49.92
CA GLU A 399 31.52 -29.91 -51.17
C GLU A 399 30.53 -29.36 -52.21
N GLU A 400 30.78 -28.13 -52.64
CA GLU A 400 30.23 -27.52 -53.84
C GLU A 400 30.83 -28.23 -55.08
N VAL A 401 30.18 -29.30 -55.54
CA VAL A 401 30.51 -29.89 -56.85
C VAL A 401 29.84 -29.07 -57.95
N ALA A 402 30.70 -28.33 -58.64
CA ALA A 402 30.44 -27.48 -59.79
C ALA A 402 29.55 -28.10 -60.88
N ALA A 403 28.57 -27.33 -61.34
CA ALA A 403 28.00 -27.44 -62.68
C ALA A 403 28.36 -26.16 -63.46
N VAL A 404 29.43 -26.24 -64.25
CA VAL A 404 29.74 -25.28 -65.31
C VAL A 404 29.30 -25.89 -66.65
N ALA A 405 28.64 -25.06 -67.43
CA ALA A 405 28.06 -25.28 -68.75
C ALA A 405 28.88 -26.15 -69.74
N GLU A 406 28.18 -27.05 -70.43
CA GLU A 406 27.95 -27.00 -71.90
C GLU A 406 26.67 -27.75 -72.28
#